data_AF-A0A7C7QI55-F1
#
_entry.id   AF-A0A7C7QI55-F1
#
_cell.length_a   1.000
_cell.length_b   1.000
_cell.length_c   1.000
_cell.angle_alpha   90.00
_cell.angle_beta   90.00
_cell.angle_gamma   90.00
#
_symmetry.space_group_name_H-M   'P 1'
#
loop_
_entity.id
_entity.type
_entity.pdbx_description
1 polymer ?
#
loop_
_entity_poly.entity_id
_entity_poly.type
_entity_poly.pdbx_seq_one_letter_code
_entity_poly.pdbx_strand_id
1 'polypeptide(L)'
;MVGKRFSLEVQPNVPERLARLNELANDLLYSWDRQVRGLFYHLDSRLWEECRHNPKVFMRRISQQRLEQVAEDRIFMEDYQRVLAAYDAYHQETRHTSVQDLLDAEGDLVAYFCAEFGLHESVPIYSGGLGILAGDHCKAASDLGLPFVGIGLLYRQGYFNQTIDGQGNQIAHYTPTDFNDLPVAPATDASGKELHVQVELPGRTVHLRIWKAKAGHITLYLLDSDLEENGEEDRLITRQLYGGDINTRIQQEIVLGIGGVRALRALGLQPTVWHINEGHAAFQILERCRE
;
A
#
# COMPACT_ATOMS: atom_id res chain seq x y z
N MET A 1 -22.74 1.04 -31.93
CA MET A 1 -22.21 1.89 -30.85
C MET A 1 -21.92 1.00 -29.67
N VAL A 2 -20.66 0.87 -29.26
CA VAL A 2 -20.32 0.19 -28.01
C VAL A 2 -20.69 1.17 -26.89
N GLY A 3 -21.83 0.94 -26.23
CA GLY A 3 -22.27 1.81 -25.14
C GLY A 3 -21.21 1.86 -24.04
N LYS A 4 -20.89 3.05 -23.55
CA LYS A 4 -20.00 3.23 -22.39
C LYS A 4 -20.68 2.58 -21.18
N ARG A 5 -20.07 1.53 -20.64
CA ARG A 5 -20.57 0.88 -19.42
C ARG A 5 -20.21 1.78 -18.23
N PHE A 6 -21.19 2.09 -17.40
CA PHE A 6 -21.00 2.78 -16.14
C PHE A 6 -21.19 1.77 -15.01
N SER A 7 -20.21 1.65 -14.13
CA SER A 7 -20.40 0.95 -12.86
C SER A 7 -21.06 1.91 -11.88
N LEU A 8 -22.20 1.50 -11.32
CA LEU A 8 -22.84 2.20 -10.21
C LEU A 8 -22.57 1.40 -8.94
N GLU A 9 -21.89 2.01 -7.99
CA GLU A 9 -21.72 1.46 -6.64
C GLU A 9 -22.42 2.38 -5.66
N VAL A 10 -23.29 1.81 -4.81
CA VAL A 10 -23.96 2.53 -3.74
C VAL A 10 -23.16 2.29 -2.46
N GLN A 11 -22.58 3.36 -1.91
CA GLN A 11 -21.82 3.34 -0.67
C GLN A 11 -22.65 4.01 0.44
N PRO A 12 -22.53 3.56 1.71
CA PRO A 12 -23.21 4.20 2.82
C PRO A 12 -22.66 5.60 3.10
N ASN A 13 -23.49 6.47 3.65
CA ASN A 13 -23.08 7.77 4.14
C ASN A 13 -22.61 7.62 5.59
N VAL A 14 -21.29 7.69 5.80
CA VAL A 14 -20.69 7.61 7.13
C VAL A 14 -21.12 8.83 7.95
N PRO A 15 -21.81 8.64 9.11
CA PRO A 15 -22.18 9.76 9.98
C PRO A 15 -20.95 10.57 10.41
N GLU A 16 -21.11 11.88 10.58
CA GLU A 16 -19.99 12.78 10.94
C GLU A 16 -19.24 12.32 12.21
N ARG A 17 -19.99 11.81 13.21
CA ARG A 17 -19.44 11.24 14.44
C ARG A 17 -18.53 10.02 14.23
N LEU A 18 -18.67 9.33 13.10
CA LEU A 18 -17.89 8.15 12.72
C LEU A 18 -16.94 8.43 11.53
N ALA A 19 -16.82 9.69 11.09
CA ALA A 19 -16.12 10.04 9.86
C ALA A 19 -14.66 9.57 9.85
N ARG A 20 -14.01 9.52 11.03
CA ARG A 20 -12.62 9.07 11.16
C ARG A 20 -12.42 7.55 11.01
N LEU A 21 -13.49 6.76 10.89
CA LEU A 21 -13.35 5.37 10.42
C LEU A 21 -12.70 5.31 9.03
N ASN A 22 -12.94 6.32 8.18
CA ASN A 22 -12.28 6.42 6.88
C ASN A 22 -10.78 6.65 7.02
N GLU A 23 -10.34 7.42 8.02
CA GLU A 23 -8.91 7.62 8.31
C GLU A 23 -8.25 6.29 8.69
N LEU A 24 -8.86 5.56 9.64
CA LEU A 24 -8.38 4.25 10.07
C LEU A 24 -8.39 3.21 8.93
N ALA A 25 -9.36 3.27 8.03
CA ALA A 25 -9.44 2.37 6.88
C ALA A 25 -8.38 2.67 5.81
N ASN A 26 -7.85 3.89 5.75
CA ASN A 26 -6.84 4.34 4.78
C ASN A 26 -5.40 4.33 5.34
N ASP A 27 -5.20 3.79 6.54
CA ASP A 27 -3.89 3.68 7.17
C ASP A 27 -3.59 2.22 7.50
N LEU A 28 -2.54 1.66 6.87
CA LEU A 28 -2.12 0.27 7.06
C LEU A 28 -1.68 -0.06 8.50
N LEU A 29 -1.63 0.91 9.41
CA LEU A 29 -1.50 0.68 10.85
C LEU A 29 -2.50 -0.38 11.37
N TYR A 30 -3.70 -0.48 10.78
CA TYR A 30 -4.65 -1.55 11.13
C TYR A 30 -4.06 -2.96 11.01
N SER A 31 -2.99 -3.15 10.22
CA SER A 31 -2.40 -4.45 9.99
C SER A 31 -1.63 -5.00 11.19
N TRP A 32 -1.14 -4.15 12.10
CA TRP A 32 -0.55 -4.56 13.38
C TRP A 32 -1.28 -4.03 14.61
N ASP A 33 -2.12 -2.99 14.48
CA ASP A 33 -2.96 -2.53 15.58
C ASP A 33 -4.25 -3.37 15.71
N ARG A 34 -4.38 -4.06 16.85
CA ARG A 34 -5.55 -4.91 17.14
C ARG A 34 -6.77 -4.11 17.55
N GLN A 35 -6.59 -2.93 18.13
CA GLN A 35 -7.70 -2.08 18.60
C GLN A 35 -8.42 -1.47 17.40
N VAL A 36 -7.67 -0.99 16.40
CA VAL A 36 -8.21 -0.50 15.13
C VAL A 36 -9.03 -1.60 14.44
N ARG A 37 -8.49 -2.83 14.31
CA ARG A 37 -9.27 -3.96 13.74
C ARG A 37 -10.48 -4.34 14.59
N GLY A 38 -10.35 -4.22 15.92
CA GLY A 38 -11.44 -4.46 16.87
C GLY A 38 -12.67 -3.62 16.58
N LEU A 39 -12.49 -2.35 16.17
CA LEU A 39 -13.62 -1.48 15.79
C LEU A 39 -14.42 -2.06 14.61
N PHE A 40 -13.75 -2.47 13.54
CA PHE A 40 -14.43 -3.05 12.36
C PHE A 40 -15.12 -4.37 12.70
N TYR A 41 -14.49 -5.19 13.54
CA TYR A 41 -15.10 -6.42 14.05
C TYR A 41 -16.35 -6.15 14.92
N HIS A 42 -16.31 -5.15 15.81
CA HIS A 42 -17.46 -4.75 16.64
C HIS A 42 -18.59 -4.12 15.82
N LEU A 43 -18.25 -3.40 14.74
CA LEU A 43 -19.24 -2.87 13.81
C LEU A 43 -20.07 -4.00 13.19
N ASP A 44 -19.43 -4.98 12.55
CA ASP A 44 -20.12 -6.15 12.01
C ASP A 44 -19.13 -7.31 11.80
N SER A 45 -19.11 -8.27 12.73
CA SER A 45 -18.14 -9.37 12.70
C SER A 45 -18.33 -10.29 11.49
N ARG A 46 -19.56 -10.46 11.01
CA ARG A 46 -19.83 -11.29 9.84
C ARG A 46 -19.33 -10.61 8.57
N LEU A 47 -19.66 -9.33 8.40
CA LEU A 47 -19.19 -8.56 7.25
C LEU A 47 -17.65 -8.43 7.25
N TRP A 48 -17.04 -8.33 8.42
CA TRP A 48 -15.58 -8.29 8.58
C TRP A 48 -14.89 -9.52 7.97
N GLU A 49 -15.41 -10.71 8.26
CA GLU A 49 -14.94 -11.98 7.66
C GLU A 49 -15.24 -12.03 6.14
N GLU A 50 -16.44 -11.63 5.72
CA GLU A 50 -16.84 -11.60 4.30
C GLU A 50 -15.97 -10.64 3.46
N CYS A 51 -15.48 -9.56 4.08
CA CYS A 51 -14.56 -8.61 3.47
C CYS A 51 -13.09 -9.02 3.57
N ARG A 52 -12.79 -10.22 4.10
CA ARG A 52 -11.43 -10.71 4.35
C ARG A 52 -10.57 -9.69 5.10
N HIS A 53 -11.15 -9.12 6.15
CA HIS A 53 -10.45 -8.19 7.03
C HIS A 53 -9.94 -6.92 6.32
N ASN A 54 -10.60 -6.50 5.24
CA ASN A 54 -10.27 -5.27 4.53
C ASN A 54 -11.18 -4.10 4.98
N PRO A 55 -10.66 -3.11 5.73
CA PRO A 55 -11.44 -1.95 6.17
C PRO A 55 -12.05 -1.11 5.04
N LYS A 56 -11.36 -0.95 3.90
CA LYS A 56 -11.85 -0.16 2.76
C LYS A 56 -13.06 -0.81 2.12
N VAL A 57 -12.98 -2.13 1.91
CA VAL A 57 -14.10 -2.91 1.38
C VAL A 57 -15.25 -2.95 2.40
N PHE A 58 -14.93 -3.09 3.69
CA PHE A 58 -15.92 -3.06 4.77
C PHE A 58 -16.72 -1.74 4.77
N MET A 59 -16.03 -0.59 4.74
CA MET A 59 -16.68 0.73 4.77
C MET A 59 -17.60 0.98 3.57
N ARG A 60 -17.31 0.34 2.42
CA ARG A 60 -18.16 0.41 1.22
C ARG A 60 -19.39 -0.50 1.30
N ARG A 61 -19.38 -1.53 2.16
CA ARG A 61 -20.40 -2.58 2.23
C ARG A 61 -21.27 -2.55 3.49
N ILE A 62 -20.82 -1.91 4.57
CA ILE A 62 -21.60 -1.83 5.81
C ILE A 62 -22.94 -1.11 5.56
N SER A 63 -24.01 -1.61 6.18
CA SER A 63 -25.33 -1.02 5.99
C SER A 63 -25.43 0.36 6.64
N GLN A 64 -26.15 1.27 5.99
CA GLN A 64 -26.47 2.60 6.53
C GLN A 64 -27.12 2.50 7.93
N GLN A 65 -28.08 1.58 8.08
CA GLN A 65 -28.78 1.35 9.35
C GLN A 65 -27.81 0.97 10.47
N ARG A 66 -26.80 0.13 10.19
CA ARG A 66 -25.82 -0.27 11.21
C ARG A 66 -24.96 0.90 11.65
N LEU A 67 -24.50 1.74 10.72
CA LEU A 67 -23.74 2.96 11.04
C LEU A 67 -24.55 3.95 11.88
N GLU A 68 -25.83 4.11 11.60
CA GLU A 68 -26.72 4.97 12.38
C GLU A 68 -26.96 4.42 13.79
N GLN A 69 -27.14 3.10 13.93
CA GLN A 69 -27.30 2.45 15.22
C GLN A 69 -26.06 2.60 16.12
N VAL A 70 -24.87 2.30 15.58
CA VAL A 70 -23.62 2.34 16.36
C VAL A 70 -23.16 3.76 16.67
N ALA A 71 -23.55 4.75 15.86
CA ALA A 71 -23.30 6.17 16.15
C ALA A 71 -24.02 6.67 17.42
N GLU A 72 -25.09 5.99 17.83
CA GLU A 72 -25.85 6.27 19.07
C GLU A 72 -25.57 5.24 20.18
N ASP A 73 -24.77 4.20 19.91
CA ASP A 73 -24.37 3.20 20.91
C ASP A 73 -23.21 3.74 21.77
N ARG A 74 -23.50 4.00 23.04
CA ARG A 74 -22.52 4.55 23.99
C ARG A 74 -21.31 3.66 24.18
N ILE A 75 -21.48 2.33 24.19
CA ILE A 75 -20.37 1.39 24.42
C ILE A 75 -19.41 1.44 23.23
N PHE A 76 -19.96 1.39 22.01
CA PHE A 76 -19.15 1.50 20.80
C PHE A 76 -18.46 2.85 20.70
N MET A 77 -19.16 3.95 21.00
CA MET A 77 -18.57 5.29 20.91
C MET A 77 -17.46 5.54 21.93
N GLU A 78 -17.56 4.97 23.14
CA GLU A 78 -16.47 5.01 24.14
C GLU A 78 -15.24 4.23 23.66
N ASP A 79 -15.44 3.03 23.09
CA ASP A 79 -14.36 2.24 22.49
C ASP A 79 -13.70 2.97 21.31
N TYR A 80 -14.53 3.51 20.41
CA TYR A 80 -14.10 4.28 19.25
C TYR A 80 -13.26 5.50 19.64
N GLN A 81 -13.70 6.30 20.62
CA GLN A 81 -12.95 7.45 21.11
C GLN A 81 -11.62 7.05 21.74
N ARG A 82 -11.58 5.95 22.49
CA ARG A 82 -10.34 5.42 23.06
C ARG A 82 -9.35 5.01 21.98
N VAL A 83 -9.80 4.30 20.94
CA VAL A 83 -8.95 3.90 19.82
C VAL A 83 -8.45 5.12 19.04
N LEU A 84 -9.30 6.12 18.80
CA LEU A 84 -8.88 7.37 18.17
C LEU A 84 -7.85 8.12 19.01
N ALA A 85 -8.02 8.19 20.33
CA ALA A 85 -7.05 8.82 21.22
C ALA A 85 -5.69 8.10 21.18
N ALA A 86 -5.68 6.76 21.15
CA ALA A 86 -4.47 5.98 20.98
C ALA A 86 -3.81 6.19 19.61
N TYR A 87 -4.61 6.23 18.54
CA TYR A 87 -4.16 6.54 17.19
C TYR A 87 -3.54 7.95 17.10
N ASP A 88 -4.21 8.95 17.67
CA ASP A 88 -3.73 10.33 17.69
C ASP A 88 -2.44 10.47 18.51
N ALA A 89 -2.37 9.81 19.66
CA ALA A 89 -1.16 9.78 20.48
C ALA A 89 0.01 9.14 19.73
N TYR A 90 -0.23 8.03 19.03
CA TYR A 90 0.76 7.39 18.16
C TYR A 90 1.31 8.38 17.14
N HIS A 91 0.45 9.01 16.31
CA HIS A 91 0.90 9.95 15.26
C HIS A 91 1.49 11.26 15.76
N GLN A 92 1.19 11.67 16.99
CA GLN A 92 1.83 12.83 17.63
C GLN A 92 3.22 12.50 18.19
N GLU A 93 3.49 11.23 18.50
CA GLU A 93 4.78 10.77 18.95
C GLU A 93 5.75 10.71 17.75
N THR A 94 6.51 11.79 17.57
CA THR A 94 7.38 11.91 16.38
C THR A 94 8.46 10.85 16.33
N ARG A 95 9.05 10.45 17.47
CA ARG A 95 10.13 9.45 17.57
C ARG A 95 10.14 8.77 18.92
N HIS A 96 10.44 7.47 18.90
CA HIS A 96 10.71 6.76 20.13
C HIS A 96 12.02 7.30 20.76
N THR A 97 11.99 7.56 22.07
CA THR A 97 13.11 8.17 22.82
C THR A 97 14.45 7.45 22.61
N SER A 98 14.43 6.14 22.41
CA SER A 98 15.65 5.33 22.22
C SER A 98 16.43 5.60 20.93
N VAL A 99 15.81 6.20 19.91
CA VAL A 99 16.44 6.48 18.61
C VAL A 99 16.52 7.97 18.29
N GLN A 100 15.87 8.81 19.11
CA GLN A 100 15.76 10.25 18.86
C GLN A 100 17.12 10.95 18.80
N ASP A 101 18.05 10.57 19.68
CA ASP A 101 19.39 11.18 19.74
C ASP A 101 20.38 10.59 18.71
N LEU A 102 19.98 9.54 17.97
CA LEU A 102 20.83 8.83 17.02
C LEU A 102 20.63 9.27 15.56
N LEU A 103 19.59 10.05 15.27
CA LEU A 103 19.16 10.38 13.92
C LEU A 103 18.85 11.87 13.79
N ASP A 104 19.36 12.50 12.74
CA ASP A 104 19.00 13.87 12.39
C ASP A 104 17.56 13.89 11.84
N ALA A 105 16.69 14.70 12.45
CA ALA A 105 15.28 14.69 12.09
C ALA A 105 14.94 15.31 10.76
N GLU A 106 15.73 16.29 10.35
CA GLU A 106 15.50 17.06 9.14
C GLU A 106 16.42 16.59 8.01
N GLY A 107 17.56 15.98 8.37
CA GLY A 107 18.55 15.48 7.42
C GLY A 107 18.41 14.02 7.03
N ASP A 108 18.07 13.12 7.97
CA ASP A 108 18.09 11.68 7.67
C ASP A 108 16.81 11.20 7.00
N LEU A 109 16.98 10.32 6.01
CA LEU A 109 15.88 9.59 5.38
C LEU A 109 16.38 8.25 4.83
N VAL A 110 15.72 7.17 5.26
CA VAL A 110 15.95 5.81 4.76
C VAL A 110 14.96 5.53 3.63
N ALA A 111 15.48 5.23 2.43
CA ALA A 111 14.69 4.66 1.36
C ALA A 111 14.91 3.14 1.28
N TYR A 112 13.85 2.39 1.56
CA TYR A 112 13.86 0.93 1.60
C TYR A 112 13.20 0.35 0.36
N PHE A 113 14.00 -0.21 -0.54
CA PHE A 113 13.52 -0.76 -1.80
C PHE A 113 13.24 -2.25 -1.65
N CYS A 114 12.04 -2.68 -2.03
CA CYS A 114 11.69 -4.09 -2.09
C CYS A 114 10.67 -4.38 -3.20
N ALA A 115 10.76 -5.58 -3.78
CA ALA A 115 9.76 -6.07 -4.72
C ALA A 115 8.45 -6.46 -4.02
N GLU A 116 8.46 -6.77 -2.71
CA GLU A 116 7.26 -7.19 -1.98
C GLU A 116 7.17 -6.61 -0.57
N PHE A 117 5.94 -6.35 -0.11
CA PHE A 117 5.65 -5.85 1.24
C PHE A 117 4.49 -6.62 1.89
N GLY A 118 4.83 -7.48 2.84
CA GLY A 118 3.90 -8.34 3.57
C GLY A 118 3.33 -7.67 4.82
N LEU A 119 2.46 -6.67 4.63
CA LEU A 119 1.80 -5.96 5.74
C LEU A 119 0.51 -6.65 6.19
N HIS A 120 -0.41 -6.90 5.25
CA HIS A 120 -1.73 -7.46 5.52
C HIS A 120 -2.29 -8.19 4.30
N GLU A 121 -3.15 -9.19 4.50
CA GLU A 121 -3.78 -9.95 3.41
C GLU A 121 -4.70 -9.10 2.52
N SER A 122 -5.19 -7.97 3.03
CA SER A 122 -5.99 -7.01 2.27
C SER A 122 -5.19 -6.26 1.20
N VAL A 123 -3.85 -6.30 1.27
CA VAL A 123 -2.95 -5.67 0.30
C VAL A 123 -1.99 -6.73 -0.24
N PRO A 124 -2.38 -7.45 -1.31
CA PRO A 124 -1.68 -8.65 -1.76
C PRO A 124 -0.45 -8.32 -2.63
N ILE A 125 0.50 -7.57 -2.08
CA ILE A 125 1.76 -7.18 -2.72
C ILE A 125 2.96 -7.97 -2.17
N TYR A 126 2.74 -9.23 -1.75
CA TYR A 126 3.79 -10.14 -1.27
C TYR A 126 3.49 -11.60 -1.58
N SER A 127 4.51 -12.45 -1.50
CA SER A 127 4.42 -13.89 -1.77
C SER A 127 4.99 -14.76 -0.65
N GLY A 128 6.04 -14.31 0.05
CA GLY A 128 6.77 -15.16 0.97
C GLY A 128 7.57 -14.40 2.03
N GLY A 129 8.60 -15.06 2.57
CA GLY A 129 9.34 -14.58 3.73
C GLY A 129 10.08 -13.25 3.52
N LEU A 130 10.54 -12.96 2.30
CA LEU A 130 11.19 -11.68 1.97
C LEU A 130 10.23 -10.51 2.17
N GLY A 131 9.01 -10.63 1.66
CA GLY A 131 7.95 -9.64 1.80
C GLY A 131 7.47 -9.51 3.24
N ILE A 132 7.31 -10.62 3.97
CA ILE A 132 6.98 -10.58 5.40
C ILE A 132 8.05 -9.82 6.18
N LEU A 133 9.33 -10.09 5.94
CA LEU A 133 10.43 -9.35 6.56
C LEU A 133 10.40 -7.86 6.22
N ALA A 134 10.20 -7.51 4.95
CA ALA A 134 10.06 -6.11 4.52
C ALA A 134 8.87 -5.43 5.22
N GLY A 135 7.75 -6.12 5.36
CA GLY A 135 6.58 -5.66 6.09
C GLY A 135 6.88 -5.43 7.57
N ASP A 136 7.58 -6.36 8.23
CA ASP A 136 7.95 -6.23 9.64
C ASP A 136 8.98 -5.12 9.87
N HIS A 137 9.92 -4.90 8.95
CA HIS A 137 10.77 -3.72 8.97
C HIS A 137 9.96 -2.43 8.86
N CYS A 138 8.95 -2.38 8.00
CA CYS A 138 8.08 -1.20 7.87
C CYS A 138 7.30 -0.93 9.16
N LYS A 139 6.74 -1.97 9.80
CA LYS A 139 6.03 -1.85 11.08
C LYS A 139 6.95 -1.35 12.18
N ALA A 140 8.14 -1.94 12.30
CA ALA A 140 9.13 -1.54 13.29
C ALA A 140 9.65 -0.11 13.05
N ALA A 141 9.89 0.27 11.79
CA ALA A 141 10.29 1.63 11.43
C ALA A 141 9.20 2.65 11.78
N SER A 142 7.93 2.28 11.55
CA SER A 142 6.79 3.08 11.96
C SER A 142 6.72 3.23 13.47
N ASP A 143 6.73 2.14 14.24
CA ASP A 143 6.61 2.19 15.71
C ASP A 143 7.78 2.92 16.38
N LEU A 144 8.97 2.91 15.77
CA LEU A 144 10.13 3.66 16.25
C LEU A 144 10.13 5.15 15.80
N GLY A 145 9.26 5.54 14.86
CA GLY A 145 9.23 6.88 14.28
C GLY A 145 10.47 7.20 13.42
N LEU A 146 11.02 6.20 12.73
CA LEU A 146 12.19 6.40 11.86
C LEU A 146 11.82 7.23 10.63
N PRO A 147 12.70 8.13 10.14
CA PRO A 147 12.50 8.79 8.87
C PRO A 147 12.69 7.77 7.73
N PHE A 148 11.60 7.11 7.35
CA PHE A 148 11.63 5.91 6.51
C PHE A 148 10.53 5.96 5.44
N VAL A 149 10.89 5.58 4.23
CA VAL A 149 9.94 5.35 3.13
C VAL A 149 10.23 4.01 2.46
N GLY A 150 9.17 3.25 2.17
CA GLY A 150 9.29 2.02 1.38
C GLY A 150 9.03 2.29 -0.09
N ILE A 151 9.82 1.72 -0.98
CA ILE A 151 9.67 1.84 -2.44
C ILE A 151 9.43 0.45 -3.04
N GLY A 152 8.36 0.30 -3.79
CA GLY A 152 7.94 -0.98 -4.38
C GLY A 152 7.14 -0.84 -5.66
N LEU A 153 6.55 -1.96 -6.10
CA LEU A 153 5.62 -2.01 -7.22
C LEU A 153 4.20 -2.26 -6.70
N LEU A 154 3.20 -1.64 -7.34
CA LEU A 154 1.80 -1.89 -7.05
C LEU A 154 1.26 -2.94 -8.01
N TYR A 155 1.21 -4.20 -7.57
CA TYR A 155 0.75 -5.29 -8.43
C TYR A 155 -0.77 -5.35 -8.54
N ARG A 156 -1.29 -5.51 -9.77
CA ARG A 156 -2.72 -5.79 -10.01
C ARG A 156 -3.13 -7.17 -9.49
N GLN A 157 -2.24 -8.13 -9.54
CA GLN A 157 -2.43 -9.49 -9.06
C GLN A 157 -1.29 -9.80 -8.09
N GLY A 158 -1.66 -10.23 -6.87
CA GLY A 158 -0.70 -10.83 -5.95
C GLY A 158 -0.16 -12.16 -6.49
N TYR A 159 0.41 -12.97 -5.61
CA TYR A 159 1.02 -14.22 -6.02
C TYR A 159 0.00 -15.21 -6.60
N PHE A 160 -0.83 -15.84 -5.76
CA PHE A 160 -2.07 -16.54 -6.14
C PHE A 160 -2.84 -16.98 -4.90
N ASN A 161 -4.14 -17.25 -5.05
CA ASN A 161 -4.90 -18.02 -4.06
C ASN A 161 -4.79 -19.51 -4.38
N GLN A 162 -4.39 -20.32 -3.40
CA GLN A 162 -4.22 -21.76 -3.56
C GLN A 162 -5.50 -22.51 -3.18
N THR A 163 -5.94 -23.45 -4.02
CA THR A 163 -6.89 -24.49 -3.62
C THR A 163 -6.35 -25.86 -3.99
N ILE A 164 -6.73 -26.90 -3.26
CA ILE A 164 -6.38 -28.29 -3.55
C ILE A 164 -7.61 -28.99 -4.12
N ASP A 165 -7.47 -29.62 -5.29
CA ASP A 165 -8.57 -30.37 -5.90
C ASP A 165 -8.79 -31.74 -5.23
N GLY A 166 -9.83 -32.47 -5.65
CA GLY A 166 -10.16 -33.79 -5.10
C GLY A 166 -9.09 -34.87 -5.34
N GLN A 167 -8.08 -34.59 -6.16
CA GLN A 167 -6.97 -35.46 -6.51
C GLN A 167 -5.67 -35.05 -5.80
N GLY A 168 -5.69 -33.97 -5.00
CA GLY A 168 -4.52 -33.47 -4.30
C GLY A 168 -3.64 -32.53 -5.13
N ASN A 169 -4.08 -32.11 -6.32
CA ASN A 169 -3.31 -31.17 -7.12
C ASN A 169 -3.53 -29.73 -6.65
N GLN A 170 -2.47 -28.94 -6.71
CA GLN A 170 -2.54 -27.50 -6.51
C GLN A 170 -3.20 -26.82 -7.72
N ILE A 171 -4.23 -26.01 -7.45
CA ILE A 171 -4.85 -25.11 -8.41
C ILE A 171 -4.57 -23.67 -7.96
N ALA A 172 -3.94 -22.89 -8.83
CA ALA A 172 -3.62 -21.48 -8.59
C ALA A 172 -4.70 -20.57 -9.19
N HIS A 173 -5.29 -19.72 -8.36
CA HIS A 173 -6.29 -18.73 -8.76
C HIS A 173 -5.69 -17.32 -8.73
N TYR A 174 -5.72 -16.64 -9.86
CA TYR A 174 -5.23 -15.27 -9.99
C TYR A 174 -6.41 -14.31 -10.04
N THR A 175 -6.58 -13.50 -9.00
CA THR A 175 -7.66 -12.53 -8.89
C THR A 175 -7.08 -11.12 -8.99
N PRO A 176 -7.48 -10.33 -10.00
CA PRO A 176 -7.15 -8.91 -10.03
C PRO A 176 -7.69 -8.20 -8.79
N THR A 177 -6.88 -7.31 -8.25
CA THR A 177 -7.23 -6.42 -7.14
C THR A 177 -7.72 -5.09 -7.72
N ASP A 178 -8.88 -4.63 -7.28
CA ASP A 178 -9.32 -3.26 -7.54
C ASP A 178 -8.55 -2.33 -6.59
N PHE A 179 -7.82 -1.34 -7.14
CA PHE A 179 -7.06 -0.41 -6.29
C PHE A 179 -7.97 0.48 -5.45
N ASN A 180 -9.26 0.62 -5.78
CA ASN A 180 -10.25 1.27 -4.92
C ASN A 180 -10.52 0.48 -3.62
N ASP A 181 -10.21 -0.82 -3.61
CA ASP A 181 -10.30 -1.69 -2.42
C ASP A 181 -9.05 -1.58 -1.53
N LEU A 182 -7.99 -0.90 -2.00
CA LEU A 182 -6.73 -0.77 -1.28
C LEU A 182 -6.64 0.58 -0.55
N PRO A 183 -5.91 0.66 0.58
CA PRO A 183 -5.60 1.92 1.26
C PRO A 183 -4.46 2.67 0.54
N VAL A 184 -4.62 2.91 -0.77
CA VAL A 184 -3.68 3.63 -1.61
C VAL A 184 -4.34 4.87 -2.21
N ALA A 185 -3.53 5.89 -2.47
CA ALA A 185 -3.94 7.09 -3.20
C ALA A 185 -2.84 7.49 -4.18
N PRO A 186 -3.15 8.19 -5.28
CA PRO A 186 -2.11 8.78 -6.11
C PRO A 186 -1.24 9.73 -5.29
N ALA A 187 0.08 9.68 -5.50
CA ALA A 187 0.97 10.71 -5.00
C ALA A 187 0.81 11.96 -5.87
N THR A 188 0.75 13.13 -5.26
CA THR A 188 0.50 14.39 -5.96
C THR A 188 1.55 15.43 -5.61
N ASP A 189 1.79 16.36 -6.53
CA ASP A 189 2.56 17.57 -6.24
C ASP A 189 1.77 18.57 -5.38
N ALA A 190 2.39 19.72 -5.09
CA ALA A 190 1.78 20.81 -4.33
C ALA A 190 0.53 21.43 -4.98
N SER A 191 0.32 21.22 -6.29
CA SER A 191 -0.86 21.67 -7.03
C SER A 191 -1.99 20.62 -7.06
N GLY A 192 -1.75 19.43 -6.49
CA GLY A 192 -2.70 18.31 -6.52
C GLY A 192 -2.64 17.48 -7.80
N LYS A 193 -1.64 17.68 -8.66
CA LYS A 193 -1.46 16.88 -9.89
C LYS A 193 -0.76 15.57 -9.56
N GLU A 194 -1.26 14.46 -10.13
CA GLU A 194 -0.64 13.14 -9.98
C GLU A 194 0.81 13.15 -10.48
N LEU A 195 1.70 12.55 -9.68
CA LEU A 195 3.12 12.41 -10.00
C LEU A 195 3.35 11.15 -10.83
N HIS A 196 3.98 11.36 -11.98
CA HIS A 196 4.37 10.31 -12.91
C HIS A 196 5.87 10.43 -13.20
N VAL A 197 6.53 9.29 -13.41
CA VAL A 197 7.92 9.22 -13.85
C VAL A 197 8.06 8.35 -15.09
N GLN A 198 9.19 8.47 -15.77
CA GLN A 198 9.48 7.73 -17.00
C GLN A 198 10.74 6.90 -16.82
N VAL A 199 10.78 5.72 -17.42
CA VAL A 199 11.95 4.83 -17.47
C VAL A 199 12.18 4.40 -18.91
N GLU A 200 13.43 4.53 -19.38
CA GLU A 200 13.79 4.13 -20.75
C GLU A 200 14.07 2.63 -20.79
N LEU A 201 13.36 1.93 -21.68
CA LEU A 201 13.63 0.55 -22.08
C LEU A 201 14.14 0.53 -23.53
N PRO A 202 14.72 -0.58 -24.02
CA PRO A 202 15.18 -0.66 -25.41
C PRO A 202 14.06 -0.33 -26.41
N GLY A 203 14.21 0.82 -27.08
CA GLY A 203 13.30 1.29 -28.13
C GLY A 203 12.00 1.97 -27.67
N ARG A 204 11.79 2.18 -26.35
CA ARG A 204 10.56 2.77 -25.83
C ARG A 204 10.71 3.36 -24.43
N THR A 205 9.77 4.22 -24.06
CA THR A 205 9.69 4.83 -22.73
C THR A 205 8.48 4.26 -21.98
N VAL A 206 8.68 3.82 -20.74
CA VAL A 206 7.62 3.35 -19.86
C VAL A 206 7.26 4.45 -18.87
N HIS A 207 5.98 4.82 -18.84
CA HIS A 207 5.42 5.76 -17.88
C HIS A 207 4.98 5.02 -16.62
N LEU A 208 5.20 5.60 -15.46
CA LEU A 208 4.86 5.02 -14.16
C LEU A 208 4.09 6.05 -13.35
N ARG A 209 2.92 5.66 -12.84
CA ARG A 209 2.21 6.44 -11.81
C ARG A 209 2.77 6.08 -10.45
N ILE A 210 2.93 7.08 -9.58
CA ILE A 210 3.33 6.88 -8.19
C ILE A 210 2.07 6.83 -7.33
N TRP A 211 1.87 5.71 -6.63
CA TRP A 211 0.89 5.56 -5.58
C TRP A 211 1.56 5.72 -4.22
N LYS A 212 0.81 6.17 -3.22
CA LYS A 212 1.22 6.20 -1.81
C LYS A 212 0.26 5.40 -0.94
N ALA A 213 0.80 4.67 0.02
CA ALA A 213 0.05 4.00 1.08
C ALA A 213 0.61 4.44 2.44
N LYS A 214 -0.25 4.95 3.32
CA LYS A 214 0.14 5.29 4.69
C LYS A 214 0.23 4.00 5.51
N ALA A 215 1.28 3.83 6.30
CA ALA A 215 1.42 2.72 7.24
C ALA A 215 2.00 3.27 8.55
N GLY A 216 1.11 3.71 9.44
CA GLY A 216 1.48 4.46 10.63
C GLY A 216 2.28 5.72 10.25
N HIS A 217 3.48 5.86 10.80
CA HIS A 217 4.36 7.01 10.56
C HIS A 217 5.04 6.99 9.20
N ILE A 218 5.14 5.83 8.55
CA ILE A 218 5.86 5.70 7.27
C ILE A 218 4.90 5.78 6.08
N THR A 219 5.48 6.03 4.92
CA THR A 219 4.77 5.96 3.64
C THR A 219 5.45 4.94 2.72
N LEU A 220 4.64 4.06 2.13
CA LEU A 220 5.06 3.26 0.99
C LEU A 220 4.74 4.02 -0.30
N TYR A 221 5.70 4.12 -1.21
CA TYR A 221 5.49 4.57 -2.57
C TYR A 221 5.58 3.39 -3.52
N LEU A 222 4.52 3.17 -4.29
CA LEU A 222 4.34 1.99 -5.12
C LEU A 222 4.14 2.42 -6.59
N LEU A 223 4.94 1.86 -7.49
CA LEU A 223 4.92 2.22 -8.91
C LEU A 223 3.96 1.33 -9.69
N ASP A 224 3.20 1.94 -10.59
CA ASP A 224 2.23 1.26 -11.47
C ASP A 224 2.47 1.63 -12.92
N SER A 225 2.66 0.63 -13.80
CA SER A 225 2.82 0.80 -15.24
C SER A 225 1.51 0.60 -16.02
N ASP A 226 0.40 0.28 -15.37
CA ASP A 226 -0.90 0.08 -16.02
C ASP A 226 -1.57 1.41 -16.39
N LEU A 227 -0.99 2.10 -17.36
CA LEU A 227 -1.39 3.39 -17.90
C LEU A 227 -1.75 3.28 -19.38
N GLU A 228 -2.70 4.10 -19.85
CA GLU A 228 -3.13 4.09 -21.26
C GLU A 228 -2.04 4.58 -22.22
N GLU A 229 -1.09 5.37 -21.71
CA GLU A 229 0.08 5.87 -22.43
C GLU A 229 1.11 4.78 -22.74
N ASN A 230 1.08 3.67 -22.00
CA ASN A 230 2.01 2.56 -22.17
C ASN A 230 1.47 1.54 -23.17
N GLY A 231 2.39 0.90 -23.91
CA GLY A 231 2.06 -0.27 -24.73
C GLY A 231 1.51 -1.41 -23.88
N GLU A 232 0.68 -2.28 -24.47
CA GLU A 232 0.05 -3.39 -23.75
C GLU A 232 1.07 -4.26 -23.00
N GLU A 233 2.25 -4.49 -23.57
CA GLU A 233 3.34 -5.25 -22.93
C GLU A 233 3.90 -4.57 -21.68
N ASP A 234 4.02 -3.24 -21.68
CA ASP A 234 4.61 -2.49 -20.56
C ASP A 234 3.62 -2.35 -19.40
N ARG A 235 2.32 -2.32 -19.70
CA ARG A 235 1.26 -2.41 -18.68
C ARG A 235 1.29 -3.73 -17.91
N LEU A 236 1.87 -4.79 -18.51
CA LEU A 236 2.02 -6.08 -17.84
C LEU A 236 3.16 -6.12 -16.82
N ILE A 237 4.07 -5.14 -16.81
CA ILE A 237 5.20 -5.09 -15.88
C ILE A 237 4.69 -5.12 -14.43
N THR A 238 3.67 -4.35 -14.08
CA THR A 238 3.06 -4.34 -12.73
C THR A 238 1.81 -5.23 -12.64
N ARG A 239 1.59 -6.15 -13.58
CA ARG A 239 0.40 -7.00 -13.54
C ARG A 239 0.44 -8.03 -12.41
N GLN A 240 1.54 -8.75 -12.25
CA GLN A 240 1.61 -9.89 -11.33
C GLN A 240 2.95 -9.94 -10.58
N LEU A 241 2.87 -10.15 -9.27
CA LEU A 241 4.04 -10.41 -8.43
C LEU A 241 4.71 -11.73 -8.83
N TYR A 242 5.99 -11.66 -9.20
CA TYR A 242 6.77 -12.79 -9.73
C TYR A 242 6.10 -13.52 -10.91
N GLY A 243 5.29 -12.80 -11.69
CA GLY A 243 4.71 -13.30 -12.93
C GLY A 243 5.63 -13.06 -14.13
N GLY A 244 5.17 -13.53 -15.29
CA GLY A 244 5.87 -13.35 -16.56
C GLY A 244 7.10 -14.24 -16.74
N ASP A 245 7.99 -13.84 -17.64
CA ASP A 245 9.22 -14.55 -17.96
C ASP A 245 10.45 -13.79 -17.44
N ILE A 246 11.65 -14.22 -17.85
CA ILE A 246 12.90 -13.55 -17.48
C ILE A 246 12.96 -12.09 -17.96
N ASN A 247 12.30 -11.77 -19.08
CA ASN A 247 12.23 -10.41 -19.61
C ASN A 247 11.31 -9.54 -18.76
N THR A 248 10.15 -10.05 -18.38
CA THR A 248 9.25 -9.35 -17.43
C THR A 248 9.95 -9.10 -16.11
N ARG A 249 10.71 -10.08 -15.60
CA ARG A 249 11.45 -9.94 -14.35
C ARG A 249 12.50 -8.83 -14.42
N ILE A 250 13.34 -8.80 -15.45
CA ILE A 250 14.35 -7.73 -15.56
C ILE A 250 13.69 -6.35 -15.78
N GLN A 251 12.56 -6.28 -16.49
CA GLN A 251 11.78 -5.05 -16.63
C GLN A 251 11.22 -4.57 -15.28
N GLN A 252 10.68 -5.48 -14.46
CA GLN A 252 10.24 -5.16 -13.10
C GLN A 252 11.39 -4.62 -12.24
N GLU A 253 12.58 -5.23 -12.32
CA GLU A 253 13.77 -4.81 -11.58
C GLU A 253 14.28 -3.43 -12.05
N ILE A 254 14.24 -3.16 -13.36
CA ILE A 254 14.56 -1.84 -13.94
C ILE A 254 13.54 -0.79 -13.49
N VAL A 255 12.26 -1.09 -13.59
CA VAL A 255 11.17 -0.19 -13.19
C VAL A 255 11.23 0.09 -11.68
N LEU A 256 11.48 -0.91 -10.84
CA LEU A 256 11.66 -0.73 -9.41
C LEU A 256 12.90 0.09 -9.08
N GLY A 257 14.06 -0.28 -9.63
CA GLY A 257 15.33 0.37 -9.32
C GLY A 257 15.43 1.80 -9.89
N ILE A 258 15.33 1.95 -11.21
CA ILE A 258 15.44 3.25 -11.89
C ILE A 258 14.20 4.10 -11.61
N GLY A 259 13.01 3.52 -11.80
CA GLY A 259 11.75 4.24 -11.58
C GLY A 259 11.58 4.67 -10.14
N GLY A 260 12.03 3.87 -9.17
CA GLY A 260 11.96 4.24 -7.75
C GLY A 260 12.89 5.38 -7.36
N VAL A 261 14.11 5.44 -7.91
CA VAL A 261 15.00 6.59 -7.72
C VAL A 261 14.37 7.86 -8.29
N ARG A 262 13.86 7.79 -9.53
CA ARG A 262 13.18 8.93 -10.18
C ARG A 262 11.92 9.35 -9.43
N ALA A 263 11.17 8.41 -8.86
CA ALA A 263 10.00 8.67 -8.05
C ALA A 263 10.36 9.47 -6.80
N LEU A 264 11.42 9.09 -6.08
CA LEU A 264 11.92 9.84 -4.93
C LEU A 264 12.31 11.28 -5.31
N ARG A 265 12.96 11.49 -6.46
CA ARG A 265 13.28 12.83 -6.97
C ARG A 265 12.02 13.64 -7.26
N ALA A 266 11.04 13.05 -7.94
CA ALA A 266 9.77 13.69 -8.26
C ALA A 266 8.97 14.07 -7.00
N LEU A 267 9.09 13.27 -5.94
CA LEU A 267 8.50 13.52 -4.61
C LEU A 267 9.27 14.58 -3.80
N GLY A 268 10.44 15.04 -4.27
CA GLY A 268 11.31 15.95 -3.53
C GLY A 268 12.03 15.30 -2.34
N LEU A 269 12.08 13.97 -2.29
CA LEU A 269 12.70 13.21 -1.21
C LEU A 269 14.20 12.99 -1.49
N GLN A 270 15.02 13.19 -0.48
CA GLN A 270 16.48 13.05 -0.55
C GLN A 270 16.98 12.05 0.49
N PRO A 271 16.94 10.73 0.19
CA PRO A 271 17.39 9.72 1.15
C PRO A 271 18.90 9.79 1.40
N THR A 272 19.29 9.78 2.67
CA THR A 272 20.68 9.65 3.13
C THR A 272 21.12 8.20 3.18
N VAL A 273 20.17 7.28 3.39
CA VAL A 273 20.41 5.83 3.42
C VAL A 273 19.53 5.13 2.39
N TRP A 274 20.13 4.22 1.63
CA TRP A 274 19.45 3.45 0.59
C TRP A 274 19.61 1.98 0.89
N HIS A 275 18.51 1.33 1.26
CA HIS A 275 18.48 -0.09 1.55
C HIS A 275 17.88 -0.86 0.37
N ILE A 276 18.58 -1.90 -0.07
CA ILE A 276 18.10 -2.79 -1.13
C ILE A 276 17.78 -4.13 -0.47
N ASN A 277 16.50 -4.48 -0.42
CA ASN A 277 16.08 -5.79 0.04
C ASN A 277 16.23 -6.80 -1.11
N GLU A 278 17.41 -7.39 -1.18
CA GLU A 278 17.87 -8.34 -2.20
C GLU A 278 18.04 -7.74 -3.61
N GLY A 279 18.48 -8.54 -4.60
CA GLY A 279 18.93 -8.03 -5.91
C GLY A 279 17.87 -7.31 -6.77
N HIS A 280 16.59 -7.35 -6.41
CA HIS A 280 15.49 -6.86 -7.24
C HIS A 280 15.52 -5.36 -7.54
N ALA A 281 16.13 -4.56 -6.68
CA ALA A 281 16.25 -3.11 -6.87
C ALA A 281 17.70 -2.69 -7.20
N ALA A 282 18.57 -3.62 -7.63
CA ALA A 282 19.98 -3.33 -7.89
C ALA A 282 20.20 -2.21 -8.93
N PHE A 283 19.29 -2.04 -9.90
CA PHE A 283 19.35 -0.96 -10.88
C PHE A 283 19.28 0.45 -10.26
N GLN A 284 18.83 0.59 -9.02
CA GLN A 284 18.90 1.89 -8.31
C GLN A 284 20.34 2.39 -8.21
N ILE A 285 21.32 1.48 -8.10
CA ILE A 285 22.74 1.84 -7.95
C ILE A 285 23.21 2.51 -9.25
N LEU A 286 22.85 1.93 -10.39
CA LEU A 286 23.23 2.46 -11.70
C LEU A 286 22.57 3.82 -11.95
N GLU A 287 21.28 3.97 -11.63
CA GLU A 287 20.60 5.26 -11.79
C GLU A 287 21.21 6.33 -10.90
N ARG A 288 21.54 6.01 -9.64
CA ARG A 288 22.18 6.96 -8.72
C ARG A 288 23.61 7.35 -9.12
N CYS A 289 24.35 6.45 -9.77
CA CYS A 289 25.68 6.78 -10.33
C CYS A 289 25.59 7.63 -11.61
N ARG A 290 24.44 7.60 -12.29
CA ARG A 290 24.19 8.37 -13.53
C ARG A 290 23.84 9.83 -13.24
N GLU A 291 23.14 10.09 -12.13
CA GLU A 291 22.81 11.44 -11.61
C GLU A 291 24.07 12.23 -11.27
#